data_AF-A0A8B6DCP3-F1
#
_entry.id   AF-A0A8B6DCP3-F1
#
_cell.length_a   1.000
_cell.length_b   1.000
_cell.length_c   1.000
_cell.angle_alpha   90.00
_cell.angle_beta   90.00
_cell.angle_gamma   90.00
#
_symmetry.space_group_name_H-M   'P 1'
#
loop_
_entity.id
_entity.type
_entity.pdbx_description
1 polymer ?
#
loop_
_entity_poly.entity_id
_entity_poly.type
_entity_poly.pdbx_seq_one_letter_code
_entity_poly.pdbx_strand_id
1 'polypeptide(L)'
;MANSEDTVDWQDGKSLSESMIYMLEKEIMCDVTFRVGSDQTAIKAHKMMLASRSPVFYTMFEGSCPEKGEISVPDINPDIFIASLKCIYTDNLEVALENISEALYVAEKYMISTMKTECTSLLSSCAETSNAAVVFNIASNFHLDTIKTKSLRHIQNNAGECPITPSAMTISKECAEAILKFDCMSCSETNMCRFLINWAGHQCEIQHKTVSGENMREIIGSMLYLVRFPFIDKEYFAKDIAHSGLLTSEEVVSVFSSHYGQKNELFTGSVRHSRVFNKFYTVLRHGNIKGNWAPYKDIINYDALKFKINRNIQLKSLILYGPDGNLSSSDRKLTVKILDDTGNEICSQNYESCAQSRELQTVDLLEPIEVKSNVYFTIIVAGLKFEAYCGKDCKPEYRIDDIIVTFEASPNCNTTTTVEQGQIAGIEFNV
;
A
#
# COMPACT_ATOMS: atom_id res chain seq x y z
N MET A 1 6.34 -56.18 -26.79
CA MET A 1 6.48 -56.05 -25.32
C MET A 1 6.14 -54.63 -24.98
N ALA A 2 4.88 -54.38 -24.62
CA ALA A 2 4.43 -53.08 -24.13
C ALA A 2 4.81 -53.01 -22.65
N ASN A 3 5.46 -51.92 -22.23
CA ASN A 3 5.77 -51.67 -20.82
C ASN A 3 4.47 -51.61 -20.03
N SER A 4 4.39 -52.46 -19.00
CA SER A 4 3.24 -52.71 -18.15
C SER A 4 3.32 -51.90 -16.85
N GLU A 5 3.59 -50.60 -16.94
CA GLU A 5 3.50 -49.68 -15.81
C GLU A 5 2.64 -48.48 -16.26
N ASP A 6 1.68 -48.10 -15.40
CA ASP A 6 0.78 -46.94 -15.49
C ASP A 6 -0.61 -47.10 -16.16
N THR A 7 -1.36 -48.15 -15.83
CA THR A 7 -2.83 -47.99 -15.72
C THR A 7 -3.16 -47.60 -14.28
N VAL A 8 -2.80 -46.37 -13.90
CA VAL A 8 -3.28 -45.77 -12.65
C VAL A 8 -4.73 -45.35 -12.91
N ASP A 9 -5.69 -45.88 -12.15
CA ASP A 9 -7.08 -45.41 -12.12
C ASP A 9 -7.10 -43.98 -11.56
N TRP A 10 -6.66 -43.02 -12.37
CA TRP A 10 -6.43 -41.62 -11.98
C TRP A 10 -7.72 -40.88 -11.63
N GLN A 11 -8.88 -41.49 -11.90
CA GLN A 11 -10.20 -40.99 -11.52
C GLN A 11 -10.63 -41.44 -10.12
N ASP A 12 -10.26 -42.65 -9.69
CA ASP A 12 -10.84 -43.25 -8.48
C ASP A 12 -10.29 -42.58 -7.21
N GLY A 13 -11.19 -42.25 -6.28
CA GLY A 13 -10.85 -41.57 -5.02
C GLY A 13 -10.36 -40.11 -5.14
N LYS A 14 -10.39 -39.50 -6.33
CA LYS A 14 -9.97 -38.12 -6.60
C LYS A 14 -11.16 -37.17 -6.70
N SER A 15 -10.95 -35.92 -6.32
CA SER A 15 -11.91 -34.85 -6.60
C SER A 15 -12.02 -34.55 -8.10
N LEU A 16 -13.08 -33.86 -8.49
CA LEU A 16 -13.27 -33.44 -9.89
C LEU A 16 -12.11 -32.56 -10.36
N SER A 17 -11.66 -31.61 -9.55
CA SER A 17 -10.56 -30.70 -9.89
C SER A 17 -9.23 -31.45 -10.07
N GLU A 18 -8.91 -32.41 -9.20
CA GLU A 18 -7.72 -33.26 -9.34
C GLU A 18 -7.77 -34.09 -10.64
N SER A 19 -8.93 -34.69 -10.93
CA SER A 19 -9.12 -35.48 -12.15
C SER A 19 -8.98 -34.62 -13.40
N MET A 20 -9.56 -33.41 -13.40
CA MET A 20 -9.52 -32.48 -14.53
C MET A 20 -8.11 -31.89 -14.74
N ILE A 21 -7.36 -31.58 -13.69
CA ILE A 21 -5.94 -31.22 -13.81
C ILE A 21 -5.15 -32.37 -14.42
N TYR A 22 -5.36 -33.60 -13.94
CA TYR A 22 -4.64 -34.75 -14.48
C TYR A 22 -4.89 -34.92 -15.98
N MET A 23 -6.14 -34.75 -16.43
CA MET A 23 -6.48 -34.75 -17.86
C MET A 23 -5.76 -33.65 -18.63
N LEU A 24 -5.68 -32.43 -18.08
CA LEU A 24 -4.97 -31.32 -18.69
C LEU A 24 -3.46 -31.60 -18.80
N GLU A 25 -2.81 -32.04 -17.72
CA GLU A 25 -1.36 -32.25 -17.67
C GLU A 25 -0.89 -33.46 -18.48
N LYS A 26 -1.74 -34.49 -18.62
CA LYS A 26 -1.47 -35.67 -19.47
C LYS A 26 -2.04 -35.54 -20.89
N GLU A 27 -2.63 -34.39 -21.22
CA GLU A 27 -3.28 -34.12 -22.51
C GLU A 27 -4.35 -35.16 -22.91
N ILE A 28 -5.00 -35.78 -21.93
CA ILE A 28 -6.03 -36.80 -22.15
C ILE A 28 -7.31 -36.10 -22.61
N MET A 29 -7.86 -36.49 -23.77
CA MET A 29 -9.12 -35.96 -24.32
C MET A 29 -9.14 -34.45 -24.65
N CYS A 30 -7.97 -33.81 -24.80
CA CYS A 30 -7.92 -32.44 -25.27
C CYS A 30 -8.40 -32.32 -26.73
N ASP A 31 -9.23 -31.31 -27.01
CA ASP A 31 -9.92 -31.09 -28.30
C ASP A 31 -9.66 -29.70 -28.91
N VAL A 32 -8.75 -28.93 -28.30
CA VAL A 32 -8.22 -27.67 -28.83
C VAL A 32 -6.71 -27.59 -28.58
N THR A 33 -6.00 -26.91 -29.48
CA THR A 33 -4.56 -26.62 -29.37
C THR A 33 -4.32 -25.13 -29.62
N PHE A 34 -3.60 -24.49 -28.71
CA PHE A 34 -3.17 -23.11 -28.80
C PHE A 34 -1.69 -23.03 -29.19
N ARG A 35 -1.33 -21.99 -29.96
CA ARG A 35 0.04 -21.60 -30.28
C ARG A 35 0.36 -20.32 -29.53
N VAL A 36 0.98 -20.47 -28.37
CA VAL A 36 1.13 -19.40 -27.37
C VAL A 36 2.52 -18.80 -27.43
N GLY A 37 2.60 -17.48 -27.24
CA GLY A 37 3.87 -16.75 -27.17
C GLY A 37 4.54 -16.55 -28.52
N SER A 38 5.67 -15.85 -28.47
CA SER A 38 6.52 -15.57 -29.64
C SER A 38 7.17 -16.84 -30.22
N ASP A 39 7.35 -17.86 -29.38
CA ASP A 39 7.87 -19.19 -29.69
C ASP A 39 6.80 -20.14 -30.24
N GLN A 40 5.52 -19.73 -30.24
CA GLN A 40 4.38 -20.52 -30.73
C GLN A 40 4.28 -21.89 -30.05
N THR A 41 4.58 -21.93 -28.75
CA THR A 41 4.51 -23.13 -27.92
C THR A 41 3.12 -23.74 -27.99
N ALA A 42 3.05 -25.04 -28.31
CA ALA A 42 1.80 -25.77 -28.46
C ALA A 42 1.24 -26.15 -27.09
N ILE A 43 0.04 -25.69 -26.77
CA ILE A 43 -0.63 -25.99 -25.50
C ILE A 43 -2.01 -26.55 -25.79
N LYS A 44 -2.27 -27.78 -25.32
CA LYS A 44 -3.57 -28.44 -25.49
C LYS A 44 -4.50 -28.17 -24.30
N ALA A 45 -5.79 -28.11 -24.58
CA ALA A 45 -6.82 -27.91 -23.55
C ALA A 45 -8.16 -28.51 -23.99
N HIS A 46 -9.20 -28.29 -23.16
CA HIS A 46 -10.55 -28.77 -23.41
C HIS A 46 -11.52 -27.60 -23.65
N LYS A 47 -12.16 -27.56 -24.82
CA LYS A 47 -13.12 -26.51 -25.19
C LYS A 47 -14.24 -26.39 -24.18
N MET A 48 -14.79 -27.52 -23.71
CA MET A 48 -15.87 -27.53 -22.71
C MET A 48 -15.48 -26.78 -21.43
N MET A 49 -14.28 -27.05 -20.90
CA MET A 49 -13.81 -26.40 -19.67
C MET A 49 -13.65 -24.90 -19.89
N LEU A 50 -12.96 -24.51 -20.95
CA LEU A 50 -12.74 -23.10 -21.31
C LEU A 50 -14.06 -22.34 -21.54
N ALA A 51 -14.96 -22.88 -22.36
CA ALA A 51 -16.23 -22.26 -22.70
C ALA A 51 -17.18 -22.14 -21.49
N SER A 52 -17.12 -23.09 -20.55
CA SER A 52 -17.93 -23.04 -19.33
C SER A 52 -17.50 -21.94 -18.34
N ARG A 53 -16.26 -21.46 -18.44
CA ARG A 53 -15.65 -20.51 -17.49
C ARG A 53 -15.32 -19.14 -18.11
N SER A 54 -15.45 -19.01 -19.43
CA SER A 54 -15.16 -17.78 -20.17
C SER A 54 -16.16 -17.57 -21.30
N PRO A 55 -16.90 -16.44 -21.31
CA PRO A 55 -17.75 -16.09 -22.44
C PRO A 55 -16.95 -15.80 -23.73
N VAL A 56 -15.68 -15.39 -23.61
CA VAL A 56 -14.79 -15.21 -24.76
C VAL A 56 -14.48 -16.55 -25.41
N PHE A 57 -14.07 -17.55 -24.63
CA PHE A 57 -13.83 -18.89 -25.17
C PHE A 57 -15.12 -19.54 -25.70
N TYR A 58 -16.26 -19.35 -25.03
CA TYR A 58 -17.55 -19.79 -25.56
C TYR A 58 -17.82 -19.20 -26.95
N THR A 59 -17.64 -17.88 -27.10
CA THR A 59 -17.84 -17.20 -28.39
C THR A 59 -16.80 -17.64 -29.43
N MET A 60 -15.55 -17.88 -29.02
CA MET A 60 -14.47 -18.35 -29.90
C MET A 60 -14.77 -19.73 -30.51
N PHE A 61 -15.42 -20.62 -29.76
CA PHE A 61 -15.70 -22.00 -30.21
C PHE A 61 -17.10 -22.21 -30.77
N GLU A 62 -18.10 -21.49 -30.24
CA GLU A 62 -19.53 -21.70 -30.55
C GLU A 62 -20.20 -20.44 -31.13
N GLY A 63 -19.44 -19.36 -31.33
CA GLY A 63 -19.94 -18.14 -31.95
C GLY A 63 -20.26 -18.30 -33.44
N SER A 64 -20.71 -17.20 -34.07
CA SER A 64 -21.14 -17.22 -35.48
C SER A 64 -20.03 -17.55 -36.48
N CYS A 65 -18.77 -17.38 -36.09
CA CYS A 65 -17.59 -17.72 -36.90
C CYS A 65 -16.56 -18.41 -35.99
N PRO A 66 -16.76 -19.70 -35.67
CA PRO A 66 -15.92 -20.39 -34.71
C PRO A 66 -14.52 -20.62 -35.29
N GLU A 67 -13.50 -20.43 -34.46
CA GLU A 67 -12.12 -20.69 -34.85
C GLU A 67 -11.90 -22.20 -35.07
N LYS A 68 -11.19 -22.52 -36.15
CA LYS A 68 -10.93 -23.91 -36.57
C LYS A 68 -9.42 -24.16 -36.59
N GLY A 69 -9.03 -25.37 -36.19
CA GLY A 69 -7.63 -25.77 -36.12
C GLY A 69 -6.96 -25.26 -34.85
N GLU A 70 -5.68 -24.90 -34.98
CA GLU A 70 -4.88 -24.37 -33.88
C GLU A 70 -5.09 -22.86 -33.73
N ILE A 71 -5.20 -22.39 -32.49
CA ILE A 71 -5.54 -21.00 -32.16
C ILE A 71 -4.28 -20.24 -31.75
N SER A 72 -3.99 -19.13 -32.42
CA SER A 72 -2.78 -18.35 -32.14
C SER A 72 -3.01 -17.35 -31.00
N VAL A 73 -2.08 -17.33 -30.03
CA VAL A 73 -2.07 -16.42 -28.87
C VAL A 73 -0.66 -15.85 -28.70
N PRO A 74 -0.22 -14.95 -29.60
CA PRO A 74 1.18 -14.52 -29.66
C PRO A 74 1.60 -13.58 -28.52
N ASP A 75 0.64 -12.98 -27.83
CA ASP A 75 0.79 -11.87 -26.89
C ASP A 75 0.82 -12.30 -25.41
N ILE A 76 0.76 -13.61 -25.13
CA ILE A 76 0.77 -14.15 -23.76
C ILE A 76 1.96 -15.10 -23.59
N ASN A 77 2.66 -14.98 -22.46
CA ASN A 77 3.71 -15.93 -22.09
C ASN A 77 3.12 -17.34 -21.85
N PRO A 78 3.69 -18.42 -22.43
CA PRO A 78 3.24 -19.79 -22.23
C PRO A 78 2.99 -20.16 -20.76
N ASP A 79 3.86 -19.77 -19.83
CA ASP A 79 3.72 -20.09 -18.41
C ASP A 79 2.48 -19.45 -17.79
N ILE A 80 2.18 -18.21 -18.16
CA ILE A 80 0.99 -17.49 -17.70
C ILE A 80 -0.28 -18.11 -18.30
N PHE A 81 -0.22 -18.53 -19.57
CA PHE A 81 -1.33 -19.24 -20.19
C PHE A 81 -1.60 -20.57 -19.47
N ILE A 82 -0.58 -21.36 -19.16
CA ILE A 82 -0.71 -22.60 -18.38
C ILE A 82 -1.31 -22.33 -17.00
N ALA A 83 -0.82 -21.30 -16.29
CA ALA A 83 -1.38 -20.92 -14.99
C ALA A 83 -2.86 -20.52 -15.10
N SER A 84 -3.25 -19.82 -16.17
CA SER A 84 -4.66 -19.48 -16.44
C SER A 84 -5.52 -20.72 -16.71
N LEU A 85 -5.00 -21.72 -17.43
CA LEU A 85 -5.69 -23.00 -17.62
C LEU A 85 -5.87 -23.71 -16.29
N LYS A 86 -4.84 -23.81 -15.45
CA LYS A 86 -4.96 -24.42 -14.11
C LYS A 86 -6.02 -23.71 -13.25
N CYS A 87 -6.09 -22.38 -13.32
CA CYS A 87 -7.12 -21.59 -12.66
C CYS A 87 -8.52 -21.89 -13.19
N ILE A 88 -8.70 -21.98 -14.52
CA ILE A 88 -9.99 -22.38 -15.13
C ILE A 88 -10.45 -23.76 -14.62
N TYR A 89 -9.51 -24.68 -14.41
CA TYR A 89 -9.80 -26.06 -14.05
C TYR A 89 -10.03 -26.28 -12.56
N THR A 90 -9.50 -25.41 -11.69
CA THR A 90 -9.47 -25.64 -10.23
C THR A 90 -9.87 -24.48 -9.37
N ASP A 91 -10.15 -23.32 -9.97
CA ASP A 91 -10.37 -22.05 -9.28
C ASP A 91 -9.16 -21.52 -8.48
N ASN A 92 -8.02 -22.21 -8.50
CA ASN A 92 -6.79 -21.80 -7.83
C ASN A 92 -5.80 -21.19 -8.82
N LEU A 93 -5.27 -20.01 -8.50
CA LEU A 93 -4.26 -19.34 -9.30
C LEU A 93 -2.90 -19.38 -8.59
N GLU A 94 -1.92 -20.02 -9.22
CA GLU A 94 -0.54 -20.07 -8.74
C GLU A 94 0.33 -19.18 -9.62
N VAL A 95 0.50 -17.92 -9.21
CA VAL A 95 1.38 -16.95 -9.89
C VAL A 95 2.17 -16.13 -8.87
N ALA A 96 3.41 -15.82 -9.22
CA ALA A 96 4.23 -14.88 -8.45
C ALA A 96 3.71 -13.43 -8.65
N LEU A 97 3.98 -12.56 -7.68
CA LEU A 97 3.56 -11.14 -7.71
C LEU A 97 4.09 -10.40 -8.95
N GLU A 98 5.30 -10.72 -9.37
CA GLU A 98 5.96 -10.20 -10.57
C GLU A 98 5.19 -10.52 -11.86
N ASN A 99 4.49 -11.66 -11.89
CA ASN A 99 3.71 -12.14 -13.04
C ASN A 99 2.22 -11.76 -12.96
N ILE A 100 1.79 -11.11 -11.88
CA ILE A 100 0.37 -10.87 -11.61
C ILE A 100 -0.27 -9.90 -12.62
N SER A 101 0.53 -9.00 -13.21
CA SER A 101 0.08 -8.07 -14.26
C SER A 101 -0.31 -8.83 -15.53
N GLU A 102 0.51 -9.79 -15.94
CA GLU A 102 0.21 -10.65 -17.09
C GLU A 102 -0.99 -11.55 -16.80
N ALA A 103 -1.07 -12.09 -15.58
CA ALA A 103 -2.23 -12.87 -15.13
C ALA A 103 -3.55 -12.07 -15.18
N LEU A 104 -3.54 -10.81 -14.71
CA LEU A 104 -4.68 -9.90 -14.81
C LEU A 104 -5.04 -9.57 -16.26
N TYR A 105 -4.04 -9.38 -17.12
CA TYR A 105 -4.25 -9.17 -18.55
C TYR A 105 -5.01 -10.35 -19.18
N VAL A 106 -4.58 -11.59 -18.91
CA VAL A 106 -5.25 -12.81 -19.38
C VAL A 106 -6.68 -12.90 -18.83
N ALA A 107 -6.86 -12.59 -17.54
CA ALA A 107 -8.18 -12.60 -16.91
C ALA A 107 -9.15 -11.60 -17.54
N GLU A 108 -8.71 -10.39 -17.92
CA GLU A 108 -9.54 -9.42 -18.62
C GLU A 108 -9.77 -9.80 -20.09
N LYS A 109 -8.71 -10.21 -20.81
CA LYS A 109 -8.78 -10.60 -22.22
C LYS A 109 -9.79 -11.72 -22.45
N TYR A 110 -9.81 -12.72 -21.57
CA TYR A 110 -10.74 -13.86 -21.67
C TYR A 110 -11.93 -13.77 -20.71
N MET A 111 -12.13 -12.64 -20.01
CA MET A 111 -13.23 -12.46 -19.05
C MET A 111 -13.35 -13.59 -18.00
N ILE A 112 -12.24 -13.97 -17.38
CA ILE A 112 -12.16 -15.02 -16.35
C ILE A 112 -12.27 -14.38 -14.95
N SER A 113 -13.50 -14.15 -14.47
CA SER A 113 -13.75 -13.42 -13.22
C SER A 113 -13.14 -14.06 -11.97
N THR A 114 -13.06 -15.38 -11.90
CA THR A 114 -12.44 -16.10 -10.76
C THR A 114 -10.94 -15.77 -10.69
N MET A 115 -10.24 -15.82 -11.83
CA MET A 115 -8.83 -15.46 -11.91
C MET A 115 -8.59 -13.99 -11.53
N LYS A 116 -9.46 -13.07 -11.97
CA LYS A 116 -9.38 -11.65 -11.57
C LYS A 116 -9.55 -11.48 -10.05
N THR A 117 -10.48 -12.23 -9.44
CA THR A 117 -10.69 -12.22 -7.99
C THR A 117 -9.46 -12.72 -7.23
N GLU A 118 -8.86 -13.83 -7.66
CA GLU A 118 -7.64 -14.37 -7.04
C GLU A 118 -6.45 -13.40 -7.15
N CYS A 119 -6.23 -12.82 -8.34
CA CYS A 119 -5.20 -11.78 -8.51
C CYS A 119 -5.42 -10.59 -7.57
N THR A 120 -6.67 -10.15 -7.42
CA THR A 120 -7.05 -9.03 -6.54
C THR A 120 -6.83 -9.38 -5.06
N SER A 121 -7.09 -10.63 -4.66
CA SER A 121 -6.83 -11.15 -3.31
C SER A 121 -5.34 -11.21 -2.99
N LEU A 122 -4.54 -11.73 -3.91
CA LEU A 122 -3.08 -11.78 -3.81
C LEU A 122 -2.47 -10.37 -3.72
N LEU A 123 -2.88 -9.44 -4.59
CA LEU A 123 -2.45 -8.04 -4.52
C LEU A 123 -2.82 -7.38 -3.18
N SER A 124 -3.99 -7.71 -2.64
CA SER A 124 -4.48 -7.15 -1.38
C SER A 124 -3.73 -7.67 -0.14
N SER A 125 -3.25 -8.90 -0.19
CA SER A 125 -2.50 -9.57 0.89
C SER A 125 -1.01 -9.28 0.85
N CYS A 126 -0.43 -9.07 -0.34
CA CYS A 126 1.01 -8.84 -0.52
C CYS A 126 1.42 -7.36 -0.40
N ALA A 127 0.49 -6.42 -0.16
CA ALA A 127 0.79 -5.00 -0.10
C ALA A 127 1.67 -4.63 1.12
N GLU A 128 2.98 -4.56 0.89
CA GLU A 128 4.02 -4.20 1.86
C GLU A 128 4.75 -2.94 1.41
N THR A 129 5.57 -2.33 2.28
CA THR A 129 6.29 -1.09 1.97
C THR A 129 7.23 -1.21 0.76
N SER A 130 7.84 -2.38 0.59
CA SER A 130 8.80 -2.69 -0.48
C SER A 130 8.16 -2.80 -1.87
N ASN A 131 6.87 -3.14 -1.94
CA ASN A 131 6.16 -3.40 -3.21
C ASN A 131 4.92 -2.51 -3.42
N ALA A 132 4.60 -1.61 -2.49
CA ALA A 132 3.41 -0.77 -2.55
C ALA A 132 3.33 0.08 -3.84
N ALA A 133 4.46 0.55 -4.36
CA ALA A 133 4.52 1.28 -5.64
C ALA A 133 4.11 0.41 -6.83
N VAL A 134 4.56 -0.85 -6.86
CA VAL A 134 4.22 -1.82 -7.91
C VAL A 134 2.74 -2.20 -7.80
N VAL A 135 2.25 -2.49 -6.59
CA VAL A 135 0.83 -2.79 -6.35
C VAL A 135 -0.05 -1.61 -6.76
N PHE A 136 0.36 -0.37 -6.46
CA PHE A 136 -0.33 0.84 -6.89
C PHE A 136 -0.37 1.00 -8.40
N ASN A 137 0.75 0.70 -9.07
CA ASN A 137 0.86 0.72 -10.53
C ASN A 137 -0.10 -0.27 -11.18
N ILE A 138 -0.07 -1.53 -10.71
CA ILE A 138 -0.95 -2.59 -11.21
C ILE A 138 -2.42 -2.23 -10.97
N ALA A 139 -2.75 -1.83 -9.74
CA ALA A 139 -4.13 -1.44 -9.41
C ALA A 139 -4.63 -0.25 -10.21
N SER A 140 -3.75 0.67 -10.59
CA SER A 140 -4.12 1.81 -11.44
C SER A 140 -4.38 1.38 -12.88
N ASN A 141 -3.55 0.49 -13.44
CA ASN A 141 -3.68 0.00 -14.81
C ASN A 141 -4.91 -0.89 -15.01
N PHE A 142 -5.29 -1.68 -14.00
CA PHE A 142 -6.46 -2.58 -14.05
C PHE A 142 -7.71 -2.02 -13.36
N HIS A 143 -7.73 -0.72 -13.05
CA HIS A 143 -8.86 -0.02 -12.43
C HIS A 143 -9.38 -0.68 -11.14
N LEU A 144 -8.47 -1.14 -10.27
CA LEU A 144 -8.77 -1.76 -8.98
C LEU A 144 -8.78 -0.71 -7.86
N ASP A 145 -9.81 0.14 -7.84
CA ASP A 145 -9.86 1.37 -7.00
C ASP A 145 -9.63 1.13 -5.50
N THR A 146 -10.16 0.05 -4.94
CA THR A 146 -9.97 -0.30 -3.52
C THR A 146 -8.49 -0.58 -3.21
N ILE A 147 -7.81 -1.36 -4.05
CA ILE A 147 -6.39 -1.68 -3.89
C ILE A 147 -5.54 -0.44 -4.19
N LYS A 148 -5.90 0.32 -5.21
CA LYS A 148 -5.25 1.59 -5.57
C LYS A 148 -5.25 2.56 -4.38
N THR A 149 -6.40 2.73 -3.72
CA THR A 149 -6.52 3.61 -2.55
C THR A 149 -5.72 3.07 -1.36
N LYS A 150 -5.78 1.76 -1.10
CA LYS A 150 -5.04 1.10 -0.01
C LYS A 150 -3.53 1.20 -0.19
N SER A 151 -3.03 0.87 -1.38
CA SER A 151 -1.60 0.93 -1.74
C SER A 151 -1.09 2.36 -1.71
N LEU A 152 -1.87 3.31 -2.23
CA LEU A 152 -1.53 4.74 -2.15
C LEU A 152 -1.41 5.22 -0.71
N ARG A 153 -2.34 4.86 0.18
CA ARG A 153 -2.25 5.21 1.61
C ARG A 153 -1.00 4.60 2.26
N HIS A 154 -0.61 3.39 1.84
CA HIS A 154 0.61 2.74 2.31
C HIS A 154 1.87 3.48 1.86
N ILE A 155 1.91 3.92 0.60
CA ILE A 155 2.97 4.77 0.05
C ILE A 155 3.04 6.10 0.82
N GLN A 156 1.90 6.73 1.12
CA GLN A 156 1.83 7.99 1.86
C GLN A 156 2.37 7.88 3.28
N ASN A 157 2.02 6.79 3.98
CA ASN A 157 2.46 6.57 5.35
C ASN A 157 3.95 6.22 5.44
N ASN A 158 4.48 5.49 4.45
CA ASN A 158 5.86 5.01 4.43
C ASN A 158 6.73 5.71 3.36
N ALA A 159 6.41 6.96 3.03
CA ALA A 159 7.01 7.69 1.92
C ALA A 159 8.51 8.00 2.11
N GLY A 160 9.06 7.85 3.32
CA GLY A 160 10.48 8.03 3.57
C GLY A 160 11.37 7.11 2.74
N GLU A 161 10.99 5.83 2.63
CA GLU A 161 11.77 4.79 1.94
C GLU A 161 11.12 4.37 0.61
N CYS A 162 9.79 4.28 0.56
CA CYS A 162 9.05 3.70 -0.56
C CYS A 162 9.35 4.33 -1.95
N PRO A 163 9.38 5.67 -2.12
CA PRO A 163 9.61 6.31 -3.40
C PRO A 163 11.02 6.08 -3.96
N ILE A 164 11.98 5.63 -3.16
CA ILE A 164 13.38 5.46 -3.61
C ILE A 164 13.68 3.99 -3.92
N THR A 165 12.75 3.07 -3.63
CA THR A 165 12.95 1.64 -3.89
C THR A 165 13.12 1.35 -5.39
N PRO A 166 13.96 0.36 -5.78
CA PRO A 166 14.11 -0.04 -7.17
C PRO A 166 12.76 -0.39 -7.83
N SER A 167 11.87 -1.05 -7.09
CA SER A 167 10.52 -1.40 -7.52
C SER A 167 9.64 -0.18 -7.84
N ALA A 168 9.90 0.99 -7.25
CA ALA A 168 9.19 2.22 -7.59
C ALA A 168 9.65 2.84 -8.93
N MET A 169 10.82 2.44 -9.45
CA MET A 169 11.35 2.97 -10.72
C MET A 169 10.68 2.36 -11.95
N THR A 170 9.99 1.23 -11.79
CA THR A 170 9.33 0.49 -12.87
C THR A 170 7.87 0.88 -13.10
N ILE A 171 7.34 1.82 -12.31
CA ILE A 171 5.94 2.27 -12.43
C ILE A 171 5.70 3.12 -13.68
N SER A 172 4.45 3.17 -14.14
CA SER A 172 4.04 3.96 -15.30
C SER A 172 4.18 5.47 -15.05
N LYS A 173 4.24 6.23 -16.14
CA LYS A 173 4.32 7.70 -16.10
C LYS A 173 3.12 8.30 -15.38
N GLU A 174 1.93 7.76 -15.60
CA GLU A 174 0.68 8.18 -14.99
C GLU A 174 0.70 7.95 -13.47
N CYS A 175 1.26 6.82 -13.03
CA CYS A 175 1.42 6.52 -11.60
C CYS A 175 2.48 7.40 -10.93
N ALA A 176 3.61 7.65 -11.59
CA ALA A 176 4.62 8.58 -11.12
C ALA A 176 4.05 10.01 -11.00
N GLU A 177 3.28 10.46 -12.00
CA GLU A 177 2.60 11.75 -11.96
C GLU A 177 1.61 11.84 -10.81
N ALA A 178 0.82 10.79 -10.57
CA ALA A 178 -0.10 10.72 -9.44
C ALA A 178 0.65 10.89 -8.11
N ILE A 179 1.74 10.14 -7.90
CA ILE A 179 2.59 10.22 -6.70
C ILE A 179 3.15 11.65 -6.50
N LEU A 180 3.58 12.31 -7.59
CA LEU A 180 4.06 13.69 -7.55
C LEU A 180 2.96 14.72 -7.28
N LYS A 181 1.71 14.47 -7.65
CA LYS A 181 0.59 15.38 -7.38
C LYS A 181 0.14 15.39 -5.92
N PHE A 182 0.48 14.39 -5.12
CA PHE A 182 0.03 14.32 -3.73
C PHE A 182 0.80 15.29 -2.82
N ASP A 183 0.04 16.07 -2.05
CA ASP A 183 0.57 17.06 -1.11
C ASP A 183 0.91 16.46 0.27
N CYS A 184 0.24 15.35 0.64
CA CYS A 184 0.33 14.74 1.97
C CYS A 184 1.26 13.51 2.02
N MET A 185 2.43 13.56 1.38
CA MET A 185 3.43 12.48 1.47
C MET A 185 4.34 12.70 2.68
N SER A 186 4.66 11.64 3.44
CA SER A 186 5.59 11.71 4.60
C SER A 186 7.07 11.82 4.21
N CYS A 187 7.40 12.50 3.10
CA CYS A 187 8.77 12.61 2.57
C CYS A 187 9.12 14.02 2.09
N SER A 188 10.43 14.30 2.03
CA SER A 188 10.94 15.63 1.66
C SER A 188 10.83 15.84 0.17
N GLU A 189 10.73 17.09 -0.27
CA GLU A 189 10.81 17.42 -1.70
C GLU A 189 12.15 16.98 -2.31
N THR A 190 13.22 16.96 -1.52
CA THR A 190 14.50 16.34 -1.91
C THR A 190 14.34 14.86 -2.29
N ASN A 191 13.62 14.07 -1.48
CA ASN A 191 13.38 12.66 -1.76
C ASN A 191 12.43 12.47 -2.96
N MET A 192 11.43 13.33 -3.12
CA MET A 192 10.54 13.31 -4.28
C MET A 192 11.26 13.66 -5.58
N CYS A 193 12.17 14.63 -5.53
CA CYS A 193 13.03 14.97 -6.66
C CYS A 193 13.97 13.82 -7.00
N ARG A 194 14.59 13.20 -5.98
CA ARG A 194 15.44 12.01 -6.17
C ARG A 194 14.67 10.85 -6.79
N PHE A 195 13.44 10.59 -6.33
CA PHE A 195 12.54 9.61 -6.95
C PHE A 195 12.33 9.91 -8.43
N LEU A 196 11.97 11.15 -8.79
CA LEU A 196 11.73 11.53 -10.18
C LEU A 196 12.98 11.35 -11.06
N ILE A 197 14.15 11.74 -10.57
CA ILE A 197 15.43 11.61 -11.29
C ILE A 197 15.77 10.12 -11.47
N ASN A 198 15.69 9.32 -10.42
CA ASN A 198 15.98 7.89 -10.49
C ASN A 198 15.00 7.16 -11.42
N TRP A 199 13.71 7.51 -11.35
CA TRP A 199 12.68 6.95 -12.22
C TRP A 199 12.99 7.30 -13.68
N ALA A 200 13.30 8.57 -13.97
CA ALA A 200 13.64 9.01 -15.33
C ALA A 200 14.92 8.36 -15.86
N GLY A 201 15.94 8.17 -15.01
CA GLY A 201 17.16 7.44 -15.34
C GLY A 201 16.87 6.00 -15.72
N HIS A 202 16.06 5.30 -14.92
CA HIS A 202 15.67 3.92 -15.23
C HIS A 202 14.82 3.81 -16.51
N GLN A 203 13.92 4.76 -16.74
CA GLN A 203 13.15 4.82 -17.99
C GLN A 203 14.04 5.10 -19.21
N CYS A 204 15.14 5.86 -19.06
CA CYS A 204 16.14 6.00 -20.13
C CYS A 204 16.77 4.65 -20.47
N GLU A 205 17.14 3.86 -19.45
CA GLU A 205 17.73 2.53 -19.64
C GLU A 205 16.79 1.57 -20.37
N ILE A 206 15.51 1.54 -19.96
CA ILE A 206 14.46 0.73 -20.61
C ILE A 206 14.27 1.15 -22.07
N GLN A 207 14.32 2.45 -22.36
CA GLN A 207 14.20 2.98 -23.72
C GLN A 207 15.52 2.95 -24.51
N HIS A 208 16.57 2.31 -23.98
CA HIS A 208 17.91 2.25 -24.58
C HIS A 208 18.51 3.64 -24.94
N LYS A 209 18.17 4.68 -24.16
CA LYS A 209 18.73 6.03 -24.23
C LYS A 209 19.87 6.19 -23.22
N THR A 210 20.84 7.06 -23.52
CA THR A 210 21.89 7.42 -22.54
C THR A 210 21.28 8.19 -21.37
N VAL A 211 21.67 7.86 -20.14
CA VAL A 211 21.21 8.59 -18.94
C VAL A 211 21.90 9.96 -18.88
N SER A 212 21.24 10.99 -19.42
CA SER A 212 21.69 12.39 -19.40
C SER A 212 20.57 13.30 -18.92
N GLY A 213 20.90 14.49 -18.40
CA GLY A 213 19.90 15.47 -17.95
C GLY A 213 18.87 15.84 -19.02
N GLU A 214 19.31 15.98 -20.27
CA GLU A 214 18.45 16.30 -21.41
C GLU A 214 17.46 15.17 -21.73
N ASN A 215 17.94 13.93 -21.79
CA ASN A 215 17.08 12.77 -22.05
C ASN A 215 16.11 12.52 -20.89
N MET A 216 16.58 12.68 -19.64
CA MET A 216 15.70 12.58 -18.46
C MET A 216 14.63 13.67 -18.50
N ARG A 217 14.97 14.90 -18.87
CA ARG A 217 14.00 16.00 -19.03
C ARG A 217 12.95 15.68 -20.09
N GLU A 218 13.35 15.11 -21.23
CA GLU A 218 12.43 14.68 -22.29
C GLU A 218 11.42 13.64 -21.78
N ILE A 219 11.87 12.62 -21.06
CA ILE A 219 11.01 11.56 -20.50
C ILE A 219 10.05 12.13 -19.44
N ILE A 220 10.59 12.93 -18.52
CA ILE A 220 9.83 13.55 -17.43
C ILE A 220 8.74 14.48 -18.01
N GLY A 221 9.10 15.34 -18.96
CA GLY A 221 8.19 16.31 -19.56
C GLY A 221 7.56 17.24 -18.52
N SER A 222 6.23 17.39 -18.57
CA SER A 222 5.48 18.29 -17.69
C SER A 222 5.50 17.91 -16.21
N MET A 223 5.86 16.66 -15.87
CA MET A 223 5.95 16.23 -14.47
C MET A 223 7.02 16.97 -13.68
N LEU A 224 8.01 17.55 -14.37
CA LEU A 224 9.08 18.35 -13.76
C LEU A 224 8.50 19.51 -12.95
N TYR A 225 7.43 20.14 -13.45
CA TYR A 225 6.78 21.28 -12.80
C TYR A 225 5.89 20.88 -11.62
N LEU A 226 5.73 19.58 -11.35
CA LEU A 226 5.06 19.08 -10.14
C LEU A 226 6.02 19.00 -8.94
N VAL A 227 7.33 19.05 -9.18
CA VAL A 227 8.35 19.07 -8.13
C VAL A 227 8.44 20.48 -7.56
N ARG A 228 8.41 20.60 -6.23
CA ARG A 228 8.48 21.90 -5.57
C ARG A 228 9.94 22.28 -5.29
N PHE A 229 10.69 22.59 -6.34
CA PHE A 229 12.12 22.94 -6.26
C PHE A 229 12.50 23.95 -5.16
N PRO A 230 11.72 25.02 -4.86
CA PRO A 230 12.04 25.95 -3.77
C PRO A 230 12.18 25.32 -2.37
N PHE A 231 11.57 24.15 -2.14
CA PHE A 231 11.60 23.42 -0.87
C PHE A 231 12.63 22.27 -0.87
N ILE A 232 13.40 22.10 -1.94
CA ILE A 232 14.51 21.14 -1.97
C ILE A 232 15.68 21.69 -1.14
N ASP A 233 16.45 20.79 -0.55
CA ASP A 233 17.68 21.15 0.16
C ASP A 233 18.66 21.91 -0.76
N LYS A 234 19.22 23.00 -0.25
CA LYS A 234 20.04 23.94 -1.03
C LYS A 234 21.35 23.31 -1.49
N GLU A 235 21.97 22.48 -0.64
CA GLU A 235 23.24 21.82 -0.96
C GLU A 235 23.03 20.74 -2.01
N TYR A 236 21.99 19.92 -1.84
CA TYR A 236 21.59 18.93 -2.83
C TYR A 236 21.25 19.56 -4.18
N PHE A 237 20.48 20.65 -4.19
CA PHE A 237 20.14 21.34 -5.43
C PHE A 237 21.39 21.86 -6.17
N ALA A 238 22.29 22.53 -5.45
CA ALA A 238 23.50 23.10 -6.05
C ALA A 238 24.45 22.02 -6.60
N LYS A 239 24.62 20.91 -5.88
CA LYS A 239 25.57 19.85 -6.24
C LYS A 239 25.03 18.91 -7.31
N ASP A 240 23.81 18.43 -7.14
CA ASP A 240 23.28 17.30 -7.90
C ASP A 240 22.29 17.70 -9.00
N ILE A 241 21.63 18.86 -8.89
CA ILE A 241 20.59 19.30 -9.85
C ILE A 241 21.10 20.41 -10.77
N ALA A 242 21.70 21.47 -10.23
CA ALA A 242 22.03 22.69 -10.98
C ALA A 242 22.95 22.46 -12.19
N HIS A 243 23.83 21.45 -12.10
CA HIS A 243 24.80 21.10 -13.14
C HIS A 243 24.45 19.82 -13.91
N SER A 244 23.29 19.20 -13.62
CA SER A 244 22.90 17.92 -14.23
C SER A 244 22.44 18.03 -15.69
N GLY A 245 22.11 19.25 -16.15
CA GLY A 245 21.43 19.49 -17.43
C GLY A 245 19.93 19.18 -17.41
N LEU A 246 19.36 18.81 -16.25
CA LEU A 246 17.92 18.55 -16.11
C LEU A 246 17.08 19.84 -16.20
N LEU A 247 17.59 20.94 -15.65
CA LEU A 247 16.95 22.25 -15.64
C LEU A 247 17.63 23.20 -16.64
N THR A 248 16.86 24.13 -17.22
CA THR A 248 17.43 25.19 -18.04
C THR A 248 18.18 26.20 -17.17
N SER A 249 19.09 26.99 -17.74
CA SER A 249 19.83 28.01 -16.99
C SER A 249 18.90 29.05 -16.33
N GLU A 250 17.78 29.39 -16.99
CA GLU A 250 16.77 30.30 -16.44
C GLU A 250 16.04 29.68 -15.24
N GLU A 251 15.65 28.41 -15.34
CA GLU A 251 15.03 27.65 -14.26
C GLU A 251 15.97 27.51 -13.04
N VAL A 252 17.25 27.22 -13.29
CA VAL A 252 18.26 27.11 -12.22
C VAL A 252 18.37 28.44 -11.46
N VAL A 253 18.49 29.55 -12.17
CA VAL A 253 18.55 30.90 -11.56
C VAL A 253 17.28 31.20 -10.78
N SER A 254 16.11 30.87 -11.32
CA SER A 254 14.82 31.08 -10.65
C SER A 254 14.71 30.30 -9.34
N VAL A 255 15.12 29.02 -9.32
CA VAL A 255 15.15 28.21 -8.10
C VAL A 255 16.17 28.75 -7.10
N PHE A 256 17.39 29.10 -7.53
CA PHE A 256 18.39 29.70 -6.65
C PHE A 256 17.86 30.97 -5.99
N SER A 257 17.31 31.91 -6.76
CA SER A 257 16.71 33.14 -6.24
C SER A 257 15.61 32.87 -5.20
N SER A 258 14.82 31.81 -5.39
CA SER A 258 13.78 31.42 -4.45
C SER A 258 14.30 30.93 -3.10
N HIS A 259 15.46 30.26 -3.07
CA HIS A 259 16.13 29.86 -1.83
C HIS A 259 16.63 31.05 -0.98
N TYR A 260 16.70 32.25 -1.57
CA TYR A 260 17.03 33.52 -0.90
C TYR A 260 15.81 34.45 -0.75
N GLY A 261 14.59 33.95 -0.94
CA GLY A 261 13.35 34.67 -0.62
C GLY A 261 12.73 35.46 -1.78
N GLN A 262 13.21 35.30 -3.01
CA GLN A 262 12.55 35.87 -4.18
C GLN A 262 11.40 34.96 -4.67
N LYS A 263 10.39 35.54 -5.32
CA LYS A 263 9.31 34.74 -5.92
C LYS A 263 9.84 33.94 -7.11
N ASN A 264 9.48 32.66 -7.17
CA ASN A 264 9.67 31.82 -8.35
C ASN A 264 8.37 31.83 -9.14
N GLU A 265 8.38 32.14 -10.44
CA GLU A 265 7.15 32.12 -11.27
C GLU A 265 7.07 30.86 -12.16
N LEU A 266 8.17 30.12 -12.29
CA LEU A 266 8.31 28.98 -13.20
C LEU A 266 7.90 27.65 -12.55
N PHE A 267 8.13 27.51 -11.24
CA PHE A 267 7.81 26.30 -10.46
C PHE A 267 6.63 26.53 -9.49
N THR A 268 5.74 27.48 -9.79
CA THR A 268 4.53 27.81 -9.01
C THR A 268 3.25 27.22 -9.58
N GLY A 269 3.33 26.13 -10.36
CA GLY A 269 2.22 25.55 -11.13
C GLY A 269 0.97 25.14 -10.33
N SER A 270 1.00 25.26 -9.01
CA SER A 270 -0.18 25.26 -8.14
C SER A 270 0.20 25.96 -6.84
N VAL A 271 -0.74 26.64 -6.17
CA VAL A 271 -0.57 27.14 -4.79
C VAL A 271 -0.46 25.93 -3.87
N ARG A 272 0.68 25.26 -3.90
CA ARG A 272 0.97 24.07 -3.11
C ARG A 272 1.91 24.50 -1.99
N HIS A 273 1.49 24.24 -0.77
CA HIS A 273 2.35 24.30 0.39
C HIS A 273 3.49 23.30 0.21
N SER A 274 4.64 23.50 0.88
CA SER A 274 5.64 22.43 1.03
C SER A 274 4.91 21.12 1.34
N ARG A 275 5.29 19.99 0.71
CA ARG A 275 4.93 18.70 1.31
C ARG A 275 5.39 18.79 2.73
N VAL A 276 4.45 18.70 3.66
CA VAL A 276 4.79 18.91 5.04
C VAL A 276 5.66 17.72 5.38
N PHE A 277 6.97 17.95 5.53
CA PHE A 277 7.86 16.99 6.16
C PHE A 277 7.48 16.99 7.63
N ASN A 278 6.30 16.45 7.88
CA ASN A 278 5.87 16.10 9.19
C ASN A 278 6.80 14.96 9.57
N LYS A 279 7.94 15.29 10.20
CA LYS A 279 8.78 14.29 10.84
C LYS A 279 7.88 13.69 11.91
N PHE A 280 7.25 12.55 11.58
CA PHE A 280 6.35 11.91 12.51
C PHE A 280 7.19 11.25 13.58
N TYR A 281 7.01 11.68 14.83
CA TYR A 281 7.58 10.98 15.96
C TYR A 281 6.50 10.06 16.51
N THR A 282 6.64 8.77 16.21
CA THR A 282 5.75 7.74 16.72
C THR A 282 6.33 7.13 17.99
N VAL A 283 5.73 7.44 19.13
CA VAL A 283 6.10 6.83 20.42
C VAL A 283 5.17 5.66 20.69
N LEU A 284 5.70 4.45 20.52
CA LEU A 284 5.03 3.21 20.88
C LEU A 284 5.48 2.76 22.26
N ARG A 285 4.52 2.38 23.10
CA ARG A 285 4.74 1.91 24.46
C ARG A 285 5.09 0.43 24.56
N HIS A 286 5.37 -0.24 23.43
CA HIS A 286 5.46 -1.70 23.31
C HIS A 286 6.26 -2.37 24.43
N GLY A 287 5.55 -2.97 25.38
CA GLY A 287 5.97 -4.20 26.02
C GLY A 287 5.11 -5.38 25.53
N ASN A 288 5.13 -6.50 26.26
CA ASN A 288 4.47 -7.74 25.86
C ASN A 288 2.98 -7.52 25.54
N ILE A 289 2.57 -7.86 24.32
CA ILE A 289 1.18 -7.74 23.87
C ILE A 289 0.40 -8.95 24.39
N LYS A 290 -0.80 -8.70 24.92
CA LYS A 290 -1.71 -9.75 25.40
C LYS A 290 -3.14 -9.48 24.93
N GLY A 291 -3.81 -10.52 24.45
CA GLY A 291 -5.25 -10.52 24.19
C GLY A 291 -6.11 -10.51 25.47
N ASN A 292 -7.43 -10.48 25.30
CA ASN A 292 -8.47 -10.48 26.35
C ASN A 292 -8.57 -9.21 27.22
N TRP A 293 -8.36 -8.02 26.66
CA TRP A 293 -8.73 -6.76 27.32
C TRP A 293 -10.25 -6.61 27.33
N ALA A 294 -10.86 -6.65 28.52
CA ALA A 294 -12.30 -6.75 28.65
C ALA A 294 -13.04 -5.51 28.09
N PRO A 295 -14.22 -5.71 27.46
CA PRO A 295 -15.06 -4.60 27.04
C PRO A 295 -15.49 -3.74 28.22
N TYR A 296 -15.71 -2.46 27.95
CA TYR A 296 -16.22 -1.51 28.92
C TYR A 296 -17.68 -1.85 29.24
N LYS A 297 -17.97 -2.04 30.53
CA LYS A 297 -19.29 -2.50 30.99
C LYS A 297 -20.38 -1.45 30.78
N ASP A 298 -20.05 -0.17 30.89
CA ASP A 298 -20.96 0.96 30.73
C ASP A 298 -20.26 2.19 30.12
N ILE A 299 -21.04 3.23 29.74
CA ILE A 299 -20.54 4.52 29.22
C ILE A 299 -19.55 5.21 30.18
N ILE A 300 -19.64 4.89 31.47
CA ILE A 300 -18.81 5.50 32.51
C ILE A 300 -17.37 4.99 32.41
N ASN A 301 -17.12 3.78 31.89
CA ASN A 301 -15.79 3.19 31.81
C ASN A 301 -14.98 3.77 30.65
N TYR A 302 -13.78 4.24 30.96
CA TYR A 302 -12.82 4.73 29.98
C TYR A 302 -11.38 4.49 30.46
N ASP A 303 -10.49 4.26 29.50
CA ASP A 303 -9.04 4.24 29.73
C ASP A 303 -8.52 5.68 29.71
N ALA A 304 -7.66 6.05 30.65
CA ALA A 304 -7.04 7.38 30.67
C ALA A 304 -5.55 7.33 30.99
N LEU A 305 -4.78 8.14 30.28
CA LEU A 305 -3.33 8.20 30.44
C LEU A 305 -2.82 9.63 30.25
N LYS A 306 -1.97 10.09 31.16
CA LYS A 306 -1.31 11.39 31.03
C LYS A 306 -0.02 11.24 30.26
N PHE A 307 0.31 12.25 29.46
CA PHE A 307 1.61 12.35 28.82
C PHE A 307 2.13 13.79 28.84
N LYS A 308 3.43 13.96 28.80
CA LYS A 308 4.11 15.23 28.51
C LYS A 308 5.29 14.98 27.57
N ILE A 309 5.74 16.03 26.91
CA ILE A 309 6.84 15.98 25.95
C ILE A 309 7.82 17.13 26.21
N ASN A 310 9.11 16.92 26.01
CA ASN A 310 10.16 17.93 26.28
C ASN A 310 10.28 19.04 25.22
N ARG A 311 9.34 19.14 24.27
CA ARG A 311 9.39 20.07 23.13
C ARG A 311 7.98 20.49 22.71
N ASN A 312 7.83 21.72 22.21
CA ASN A 312 6.58 22.15 21.57
C ASN A 312 6.40 21.38 20.26
N ILE A 313 5.28 20.68 20.10
CA ILE A 313 5.00 19.83 18.95
C ILE A 313 3.49 19.69 18.77
N GLN A 314 3.04 19.22 17.61
CA GLN A 314 1.61 18.94 17.38
C GLN A 314 1.32 17.45 17.59
N LEU A 315 0.31 17.12 18.38
CA LEU A 315 -0.26 15.77 18.49
C LEU A 315 -1.15 15.52 17.27
N LYS A 316 -0.90 14.45 16.50
CA LYS A 316 -1.64 14.13 15.28
C LYS A 316 -2.57 12.94 15.45
N SER A 317 -2.08 11.84 16.01
CA SER A 317 -2.87 10.62 16.12
C SER A 317 -2.50 9.84 17.37
N LEU A 318 -3.43 8.98 17.79
CA LEU A 318 -3.22 8.01 18.85
C LEU A 318 -3.11 6.62 18.25
N ILE A 319 -2.28 5.78 18.85
CA ILE A 319 -2.19 4.37 18.50
C ILE A 319 -2.83 3.58 19.61
N LEU A 320 -3.85 2.81 19.27
CA LEU A 320 -4.64 2.01 20.18
C LEU A 320 -4.48 0.53 19.84
N TYR A 321 -4.63 -0.33 20.83
CA TYR A 321 -4.74 -1.76 20.55
C TYR A 321 -6.08 -2.08 19.88
N GLY A 322 -6.06 -2.97 18.88
CA GLY A 322 -7.24 -3.37 18.12
C GLY A 322 -8.00 -4.56 18.75
N PRO A 323 -9.08 -5.02 18.10
CA PRO A 323 -9.93 -6.09 18.63
C PRO A 323 -9.24 -7.45 18.60
N ASP A 324 -9.46 -8.23 19.66
CA ASP A 324 -9.03 -9.63 19.80
C ASP A 324 -10.11 -10.57 19.24
N GLY A 325 -10.36 -10.46 17.94
CA GLY A 325 -11.39 -11.22 17.22
C GLY A 325 -12.27 -10.37 16.30
N ASN A 326 -13.20 -11.01 15.60
CA ASN A 326 -14.04 -10.36 14.59
C ASN A 326 -15.15 -9.50 15.22
N LEU A 327 -15.23 -8.23 14.82
CA LEU A 327 -16.25 -7.28 15.29
C LEU A 327 -17.52 -7.26 14.43
N SER A 328 -18.67 -7.16 15.07
CA SER A 328 -19.93 -6.74 14.44
C SER A 328 -19.89 -5.25 14.07
N SER A 329 -20.71 -4.80 13.11
CA SER A 329 -20.72 -3.39 12.68
C SER A 329 -21.17 -2.41 13.77
N SER A 330 -21.99 -2.83 14.74
CA SER A 330 -22.48 -1.96 15.82
C SER A 330 -21.44 -1.70 16.92
N ASP A 331 -20.43 -2.55 17.04
CA ASP A 331 -19.47 -2.52 18.15
C ASP A 331 -18.18 -1.75 17.82
N ARG A 332 -18.08 -1.21 16.60
CA ARG A 332 -16.86 -0.54 16.10
C ARG A 332 -16.63 0.86 16.62
N LYS A 333 -17.57 1.44 17.37
CA LYS A 333 -17.52 2.87 17.75
C LYS A 333 -16.79 3.06 19.08
N LEU A 334 -15.80 3.95 19.09
CA LEU A 334 -15.10 4.42 20.28
C LEU A 334 -14.99 5.95 20.27
N THR A 335 -14.77 6.55 21.43
CA THR A 335 -14.60 8.00 21.56
C THR A 335 -13.23 8.28 22.13
N VAL A 336 -12.48 9.16 21.48
CA VAL A 336 -11.20 9.68 21.96
C VAL A 336 -11.40 11.11 22.43
N LYS A 337 -10.85 11.44 23.60
CA LYS A 337 -10.79 12.81 24.10
C LYS A 337 -9.39 13.18 24.57
N ILE A 338 -9.04 14.44 24.41
CA ILE A 338 -7.78 15.02 24.89
C ILE A 338 -8.12 16.17 25.83
N LEU A 339 -7.59 16.13 27.05
CA LEU A 339 -7.71 17.19 28.04
C LEU A 339 -6.37 17.94 28.21
N ASP A 340 -6.44 19.23 28.50
CA ASP A 340 -5.28 20.03 28.90
C ASP A 340 -4.81 19.72 30.34
N ASP A 341 -3.80 20.45 30.82
CA ASP A 341 -3.24 20.30 32.16
C ASP A 341 -4.19 20.76 33.27
N THR A 342 -5.17 21.60 32.93
CA THR A 342 -6.23 22.05 33.84
C THR A 342 -7.45 21.13 33.85
N GLY A 343 -7.50 20.16 32.94
CA GLY A 343 -8.59 19.19 32.79
C GLY A 343 -9.70 19.63 31.83
N ASN A 344 -9.54 20.71 31.07
CA ASN A 344 -10.50 21.12 30.05
C ASN A 344 -10.39 20.25 28.80
N GLU A 345 -11.53 19.94 28.19
CA GLU A 345 -11.59 19.20 26.93
C GLU A 345 -11.13 20.07 25.76
N ILE A 346 -10.02 19.69 25.12
CA ILE A 346 -9.48 20.36 23.92
C ILE A 346 -9.98 19.67 22.65
N CYS A 347 -10.17 18.34 22.72
CA CYS A 347 -10.63 17.54 21.60
C CYS A 347 -11.53 16.41 22.10
N SER A 348 -12.59 16.12 21.35
CA SER A 348 -13.48 14.99 21.56
C SER A 348 -14.01 14.52 20.21
N GLN A 349 -13.70 13.29 19.85
CA GLN A 349 -13.97 12.74 18.53
C GLN A 349 -14.49 11.31 18.66
N ASN A 350 -15.56 11.01 17.92
CA ASN A 350 -16.03 9.65 17.73
C ASN A 350 -15.28 9.02 16.56
N TYR A 351 -14.83 7.78 16.75
CA TYR A 351 -14.07 7.00 15.79
C TYR A 351 -14.77 5.66 15.56
N GLU A 352 -14.76 5.20 14.31
CA GLU A 352 -15.26 3.88 13.94
C GLU A 352 -14.09 3.00 13.49
N SER A 353 -13.81 1.96 14.26
CA SER A 353 -12.70 1.04 14.00
C SER A 353 -12.92 0.28 12.71
N CYS A 354 -11.98 0.44 11.78
CA CYS A 354 -11.91 -0.34 10.54
C CYS A 354 -11.18 -1.69 10.72
N ALA A 355 -10.68 -2.00 11.92
CA ALA A 355 -9.92 -3.21 12.18
C ALA A 355 -10.87 -4.41 12.41
N GLN A 356 -10.62 -5.52 11.73
CA GLN A 356 -11.34 -6.79 11.94
C GLN A 356 -10.58 -7.75 12.87
N SER A 357 -9.25 -7.72 12.82
CA SER A 357 -8.32 -8.41 13.73
C SER A 357 -6.93 -7.84 13.45
N ARG A 358 -6.53 -6.83 14.22
CA ARG A 358 -5.18 -6.22 14.15
C ARG A 358 -4.75 -5.89 15.56
N GLU A 359 -3.50 -6.18 15.90
CA GLU A 359 -2.94 -5.88 17.23
C GLU A 359 -2.97 -4.37 17.50
N LEU A 360 -2.67 -3.54 16.50
CA LEU A 360 -2.66 -2.08 16.59
C LEU A 360 -3.55 -1.41 15.52
N GLN A 361 -4.09 -0.26 15.90
CA GLN A 361 -4.83 0.65 15.03
C GLN A 361 -4.49 2.11 15.34
N THR A 362 -4.44 2.94 14.30
CA THR A 362 -4.19 4.38 14.44
C THR A 362 -5.52 5.14 14.39
N VAL A 363 -5.69 6.10 15.29
CA VAL A 363 -6.83 7.02 15.36
C VAL A 363 -6.32 8.42 15.07
N ASP A 364 -6.57 8.89 13.85
CA ASP A 364 -6.22 10.24 13.41
C ASP A 364 -7.15 11.28 14.05
N LEU A 365 -6.58 12.31 14.66
CA LEU A 365 -7.33 13.47 15.12
C LEU A 365 -7.73 14.32 13.91
N LEU A 366 -8.95 14.87 13.92
CA LEU A 366 -9.44 15.74 12.84
C LEU A 366 -8.53 16.97 12.61
N GLU A 367 -8.03 17.55 13.69
CA GLU A 367 -7.08 18.66 13.68
C GLU A 367 -5.91 18.36 14.63
N PRO A 368 -4.66 18.60 14.23
CA PRO A 368 -3.51 18.44 15.12
C PRO A 368 -3.60 19.37 16.33
N ILE A 369 -3.33 18.84 17.53
CA ILE A 369 -3.41 19.59 18.79
C ILE A 369 -2.03 20.10 19.19
N GLU A 370 -1.89 21.39 19.48
CA GLU A 370 -0.63 21.95 19.96
C GLU A 370 -0.31 21.48 21.39
N VAL A 371 0.78 20.73 21.54
CA VAL A 371 1.28 20.23 22.81
C VAL A 371 2.47 21.08 23.24
N LYS A 372 2.32 21.77 24.36
CA LYS A 372 3.37 22.62 24.94
C LYS A 372 4.41 21.77 25.67
N SER A 373 5.67 22.16 25.56
CA SER A 373 6.80 21.52 26.21
C SER A 373 6.60 21.45 27.73
N ASN A 374 6.82 20.27 28.29
CA ASN A 374 6.76 19.93 29.72
C ASN A 374 5.39 20.19 30.39
N VAL A 375 4.33 20.32 29.60
CA VAL A 375 2.94 20.41 30.08
C VAL A 375 2.27 19.05 29.94
N TYR A 376 1.50 18.64 30.95
CA TYR A 376 0.76 17.38 30.90
C TYR A 376 -0.55 17.52 30.14
N PHE A 377 -0.83 16.56 29.29
CA PHE A 377 -2.12 16.36 28.64
C PHE A 377 -2.68 15.00 29.03
N THR A 378 -4.00 14.84 29.01
CA THR A 378 -4.65 13.58 29.36
C THR A 378 -5.38 13.01 28.14
N ILE A 379 -5.03 11.80 27.75
CA ILE A 379 -5.75 11.02 26.75
C ILE A 379 -6.85 10.24 27.46
N ILE A 380 -8.05 10.23 26.88
CA ILE A 380 -9.18 9.42 27.33
C ILE A 380 -9.71 8.61 26.14
N VAL A 381 -9.88 7.30 26.32
CA VAL A 381 -10.51 6.39 25.37
C VAL A 381 -11.75 5.78 26.02
N ALA A 382 -12.92 6.03 25.45
CA ALA A 382 -14.21 5.58 25.98
C ALA A 382 -14.99 4.77 24.93
N GLY A 383 -15.98 4.02 25.40
CA GLY A 383 -16.93 3.33 24.52
C GLY A 383 -16.44 2.04 23.86
N LEU A 384 -15.35 1.43 24.34
CA LEU A 384 -14.84 0.14 23.83
C LEU A 384 -15.80 -1.00 24.20
N LYS A 385 -16.59 -1.48 23.24
CA LYS A 385 -17.65 -2.50 23.44
C LYS A 385 -17.22 -3.94 23.10
N PHE A 386 -15.93 -4.17 22.89
CA PHE A 386 -15.39 -5.46 22.45
C PHE A 386 -14.15 -5.85 23.21
N GLU A 387 -13.76 -7.13 23.15
CA GLU A 387 -12.48 -7.59 23.67
C GLU A 387 -11.34 -7.12 22.76
N ALA A 388 -10.32 -6.50 23.35
CA ALA A 388 -9.20 -5.92 22.62
C ALA A 388 -7.85 -6.52 23.06
N TYR A 389 -6.81 -6.27 22.29
CA TYR A 389 -5.44 -6.43 22.78
C TYR A 389 -5.10 -5.34 23.82
N CYS A 390 -4.07 -5.58 24.60
CA CYS A 390 -3.47 -4.61 25.50
C CYS A 390 -1.95 -4.83 25.58
N GLY A 391 -1.24 -3.76 25.93
CA GLY A 391 0.18 -3.83 26.26
C GLY A 391 0.39 -4.13 27.73
N LYS A 392 1.45 -4.86 28.06
CA LYS A 392 2.01 -5.03 29.40
C LYS A 392 3.49 -4.66 29.40
N ASP A 393 4.07 -4.45 30.57
CA ASP A 393 5.49 -4.12 30.75
C ASP A 393 5.89 -2.80 30.04
N CYS A 394 4.94 -1.87 29.89
CA CYS A 394 5.19 -0.55 29.32
C CYS A 394 6.07 0.28 30.28
N LYS A 395 7.00 1.04 29.73
CA LYS A 395 7.86 1.98 30.47
C LYS A 395 7.17 3.34 30.67
N PRO A 396 7.57 4.11 31.70
CA PRO A 396 7.09 5.47 31.94
C PRO A 396 7.68 6.51 30.98
N GLU A 397 8.83 6.25 30.36
CA GLU A 397 9.51 7.22 29.51
C GLU A 397 10.06 6.55 28.25
N TYR A 398 9.94 7.27 27.13
CA TYR A 398 10.46 6.85 25.82
C TYR A 398 11.21 8.01 25.18
N ARG A 399 12.38 7.69 24.62
CA ARG A 399 13.23 8.66 23.91
C ARG A 399 13.31 8.28 22.44
N ILE A 400 13.05 9.25 21.56
CA ILE A 400 13.23 9.15 20.12
C ILE A 400 14.03 10.38 19.69
N ASP A 401 15.26 10.18 19.23
CA ASP A 401 16.22 11.26 18.96
C ASP A 401 16.37 12.22 20.17
N ASP A 402 16.01 13.50 19.96
CA ASP A 402 16.00 14.59 20.92
C ASP A 402 14.68 14.71 21.71
N ILE A 403 13.65 13.93 21.34
CA ILE A 403 12.33 13.96 21.96
C ILE A 403 12.22 12.93 23.07
N ILE A 404 11.72 13.39 24.22
CA ILE A 404 11.41 12.57 25.39
C ILE A 404 9.93 12.71 25.67
N VAL A 405 9.23 11.58 25.67
CA VAL A 405 7.82 11.51 26.06
C VAL A 405 7.70 10.72 27.35
N THR A 406 7.11 11.36 28.36
CA THR A 406 6.87 10.78 29.68
C THR A 406 5.39 10.52 29.85
N PHE A 407 5.04 9.32 30.30
CA PHE A 407 3.68 8.88 30.59
C PHE A 407 3.45 8.74 32.09
N GLU A 408 2.26 9.13 32.54
CA GLU A 408 1.84 9.01 33.94
C GLU A 408 0.42 8.47 34.04
N ALA A 409 0.13 7.77 35.15
CA ALA A 409 -1.20 7.29 35.43
C ALA A 409 -2.14 8.49 35.59
N SER A 410 -3.30 8.43 34.92
CA SER A 410 -4.32 9.45 35.11
C SER A 410 -5.14 9.12 36.35
N PRO A 411 -5.36 10.08 37.27
CA PRO A 411 -6.26 9.88 38.42
C PRO A 411 -7.72 9.68 37.97
N ASN A 412 -8.02 10.05 36.72
CA ASN A 412 -9.35 9.91 36.12
C ASN A 412 -9.56 8.53 35.48
N CYS A 413 -8.54 7.67 35.39
CA CYS A 413 -8.71 6.33 34.81
C CYS A 413 -9.56 5.47 35.76
N ASN A 414 -10.71 4.97 35.27
CA ASN A 414 -11.61 4.11 36.04
C ASN A 414 -11.65 2.66 35.51
N THR A 415 -10.62 2.31 34.75
CA THR A 415 -10.34 1.00 34.16
C THR A 415 -8.88 0.61 34.46
N THR A 416 -8.41 -0.52 33.94
CA THR A 416 -7.10 -1.11 34.30
C THR A 416 -5.89 -0.48 33.61
N THR A 417 -6.06 0.56 32.77
CA THR A 417 -4.91 1.25 32.16
C THR A 417 -4.07 1.97 33.21
N THR A 418 -2.77 1.70 33.17
CA THR A 418 -1.73 2.33 33.97
C THR A 418 -0.59 2.76 33.06
N VAL A 419 0.51 3.24 33.66
CA VAL A 419 1.76 3.49 32.93
C VAL A 419 2.36 2.20 32.38
N GLU A 420 2.13 1.07 33.03
CA GLU A 420 2.77 -0.22 32.73
C GLU A 420 1.91 -1.15 31.87
N GLN A 421 0.61 -0.89 31.77
CA GLN A 421 -0.30 -1.68 30.93
C GLN A 421 -1.48 -0.84 30.42
N GLY A 422 -2.10 -1.24 29.32
CA GLY A 422 -3.35 -0.60 28.89
C GLY A 422 -3.66 -0.67 27.41
N GLN A 423 -4.74 0.01 27.04
CA GLN A 423 -5.30 0.03 25.69
C GLN A 423 -4.65 1.08 24.76
N ILE A 424 -4.04 2.12 25.34
CA ILE A 424 -3.32 3.17 24.61
C ILE A 424 -1.90 2.67 24.29
N ALA A 425 -1.69 2.22 23.06
CA ALA A 425 -0.44 1.63 22.59
C ALA A 425 0.64 2.67 22.26
N GLY A 426 0.26 3.88 21.86
CA GLY A 426 1.22 4.90 21.48
C GLY A 426 0.60 6.22 21.04
N ILE A 427 1.46 7.15 20.65
CA ILE A 427 1.11 8.50 20.22
C ILE A 427 1.98 8.88 19.02
N GLU A 428 1.39 9.55 18.02
CA GLU A 428 2.11 10.13 16.89
C GLU A 428 2.07 11.65 16.93
N PHE A 429 3.26 12.26 16.83
CA PHE A 429 3.42 13.70 16.80
C PHE A 429 3.85 14.18 15.41
N ASN A 430 3.46 15.40 15.09
CA ASN A 430 3.88 16.16 13.95
C ASN A 430 4.77 17.34 14.36
N VAL A 431 5.92 17.50 13.70
CA VAL A 431 6.93 18.56 13.96
C VAL A 431 6.72 19.76 13.05
#